data_AF-A0A315XPH5-F1
#
_entry.id   AF-A0A315XPH5-F1
#
_cell.length_a   1.000
_cell.length_b   1.000
_cell.length_c   1.000
_cell.angle_alpha   90.00
_cell.angle_beta   90.00
_cell.angle_gamma   90.00
#
_symmetry.space_group_name_H-M   'P 1'
#
loop_
_entity.id
_entity.type
_entity.pdbx_description
1 polymer ?
#
loop_
_entity_poly.entity_id
_entity_poly.type
_entity_poly.pdbx_seq_one_letter_code
_entity_poly.pdbx_strand_id
1 'polypeptide(L)'
;MAEVTVKTRINKFDNLKGLAIFLIVLGHLTLFRKVDSMAFIRGIVFLFHLPVFFFVAGYFSKIGPDEPIKAFKRLFIPYILFCIIWEIFKVYYLGESPTSILFIHPGYMLWFLMSLFFMKLALPIMDRFKYPLLIAIFGSLVIGFIDCNILGISRTFIYMPIFLLGFYYNDYKQKLTEKFPLIENNRFAIIIALLSLLVSAIIALTVPFDVIIMKHAYSNAFVMDILVRGLLILVSTLNVLVLTRFMTNEKIVLTQFGINSLTVYLFHPYAIKICKALAKPYLKGHHKMLVVFVFVMAFVIVFILSRDVVTKALNGLLNLVYKVLCIE
;
A
#
# COMPACT_ATOMS: atom_id res chain seq x y z
N MET A 1 34.87 -11.05 20.12
CA MET A 1 34.44 -10.90 18.71
C MET A 1 32.93 -11.02 18.67
N ALA A 2 32.21 -9.92 18.48
CA ALA A 2 30.76 -9.96 18.35
C ALA A 2 30.41 -10.55 16.98
N GLU A 3 29.71 -11.68 16.96
CA GLU A 3 29.14 -12.24 15.73
C GLU A 3 28.25 -11.16 15.08
N VAL A 4 28.68 -10.69 13.92
CA VAL A 4 27.81 -9.95 13.01
C VAL A 4 26.78 -10.95 12.51
N THR A 5 25.66 -11.05 13.23
CA THR A 5 24.50 -11.81 12.78
C THR A 5 24.01 -11.17 11.48
N VAL A 6 24.37 -11.80 10.36
CA VAL A 6 23.83 -11.46 9.05
C VAL A 6 22.32 -11.58 9.17
N LYS A 7 21.63 -10.44 9.22
CA LYS A 7 20.18 -10.40 9.46
C LYS A 7 19.50 -11.10 8.28
N THR A 8 19.15 -12.37 8.46
CA THR A 8 18.61 -13.21 7.40
C THR A 8 17.30 -12.60 6.91
N ARG A 9 17.23 -12.34 5.62
CA ARG A 9 16.04 -11.78 4.96
C ARG A 9 14.86 -12.74 5.15
N ILE A 10 13.71 -12.19 5.53
CA ILE A 10 12.50 -12.98 5.77
C ILE A 10 11.64 -12.97 4.49
N ASN A 11 11.77 -14.02 3.68
CA ASN A 11 11.05 -14.17 2.39
C ASN A 11 9.55 -13.98 2.53
N LYS A 12 8.97 -14.38 3.66
CA LYS A 12 7.54 -14.20 3.96
C LYS A 12 7.04 -12.77 3.76
N PHE A 13 7.79 -11.78 4.23
CA PHE A 13 7.40 -10.37 4.07
C PHE A 13 7.65 -9.86 2.65
N ASP A 14 8.62 -10.43 1.92
CA ASP A 14 8.75 -10.18 0.49
C ASP A 14 7.56 -10.78 -0.27
N ASN A 15 7.14 -12.00 0.04
CA ASN A 15 5.95 -12.62 -0.56
C ASN A 15 4.69 -11.79 -0.31
N LEU A 16 4.51 -11.24 0.91
CA LEU A 16 3.42 -10.31 1.23
C LEU A 16 3.47 -9.05 0.36
N LYS A 17 4.63 -8.39 0.26
CA LYS A 17 4.79 -7.21 -0.62
C LYS A 17 4.58 -7.57 -2.09
N GLY A 18 5.00 -8.77 -2.51
CA GLY A 18 4.82 -9.29 -3.87
C GLY A 18 3.35 -9.50 -4.22
N LEU A 19 2.58 -10.08 -3.30
CA LEU A 19 1.13 -10.18 -3.45
C LEU A 19 0.49 -8.79 -3.48
N ALA A 20 0.83 -7.93 -2.54
CA ALA A 20 0.27 -6.58 -2.45
C ALA A 20 0.57 -5.74 -3.70
N ILE A 21 1.79 -5.80 -4.23
CA ILE A 21 2.15 -5.04 -5.44
C ILE A 21 1.43 -5.58 -6.68
N PHE A 22 1.26 -6.90 -6.77
CA PHE A 22 0.47 -7.50 -7.83
C PHE A 22 -0.99 -7.03 -7.76
N LEU A 23 -1.59 -7.05 -6.57
CA LEU A 23 -2.95 -6.56 -6.33
C LEU A 23 -3.09 -5.06 -6.65
N ILE A 24 -2.09 -4.22 -6.33
CA ILE A 24 -2.07 -2.80 -6.76
C ILE A 24 -2.24 -2.70 -8.27
N VAL A 25 -1.38 -3.38 -9.02
CA VAL A 25 -1.38 -3.29 -10.49
C VAL A 25 -2.69 -3.84 -11.06
N LEU A 26 -3.16 -4.97 -10.55
CA LEU A 26 -4.45 -5.56 -10.92
C LEU A 26 -5.61 -4.57 -10.68
N GLY A 27 -5.68 -3.98 -9.48
CA GLY A 27 -6.70 -3.02 -9.10
C GLY A 27 -6.73 -1.79 -10.01
N HIS A 28 -5.57 -1.23 -10.35
CA HIS A 28 -5.49 -0.08 -11.25
C HIS A 28 -5.84 -0.45 -12.70
N LEU A 29 -5.51 -1.66 -13.16
CA LEU A 29 -5.95 -2.15 -14.47
C LEU A 29 -7.48 -2.32 -14.53
N THR A 30 -8.15 -2.67 -13.43
CA THR A 30 -9.63 -2.69 -13.41
C THR A 30 -10.27 -1.30 -13.63
N LEU A 31 -9.50 -0.21 -13.52
CA LEU A 31 -9.95 1.16 -13.84
C LEU A 31 -9.82 1.49 -15.35
N PHE A 32 -9.36 0.55 -16.19
CA PHE A 32 -9.29 0.74 -17.65
C PHE A 32 -10.62 1.19 -18.23
N ARG A 33 -11.72 0.64 -17.69
CA ARG A 33 -13.09 1.11 -17.90
C ARG A 33 -13.84 0.94 -16.58
N LYS A 34 -14.79 1.84 -16.29
CA LYS A 34 -15.84 1.58 -15.30
C LYS A 34 -16.74 0.48 -15.84
N VAL A 35 -16.24 -0.76 -15.88
CA VAL A 35 -17.06 -1.93 -16.17
C VAL A 35 -17.50 -2.48 -14.84
N ASP A 36 -18.81 -2.57 -14.64
CA ASP A 36 -19.40 -3.02 -13.38
C ASP A 36 -19.00 -4.45 -13.05
N SER A 37 -18.71 -5.28 -14.07
CA SER A 37 -18.24 -6.66 -13.91
C SER A 37 -16.89 -6.78 -13.15
N MET A 38 -16.15 -5.67 -12.98
CA MET A 38 -14.89 -5.62 -12.22
C MET A 38 -15.00 -4.87 -10.90
N ALA A 39 -16.18 -4.34 -10.56
CA ALA A 39 -16.38 -3.56 -9.35
C ALA A 39 -16.08 -4.39 -8.09
N PHE A 40 -16.50 -5.66 -8.07
CA PHE A 40 -16.21 -6.58 -6.98
C PHE A 40 -14.71 -6.82 -6.79
N ILE A 41 -13.98 -7.20 -7.85
CA ILE A 41 -12.53 -7.44 -7.81
C ILE A 41 -11.81 -6.18 -7.33
N ARG A 42 -12.22 -5.01 -7.85
CA ARG A 42 -11.68 -3.72 -7.44
C ARG A 42 -11.93 -3.43 -5.97
N GLY A 43 -13.16 -3.57 -5.48
CA GLY A 43 -13.50 -3.36 -4.07
C GLY A 43 -12.68 -4.25 -3.15
N ILE A 44 -12.63 -5.55 -3.46
CA ILE A 44 -11.82 -6.52 -2.73
C ILE A 44 -10.36 -6.09 -2.70
N VAL A 45 -9.73 -5.91 -3.87
CA VAL A 45 -8.30 -5.56 -3.97
C VAL A 45 -7.92 -4.39 -3.07
N PHE A 46 -8.75 -3.34 -3.01
CA PHE A 46 -8.49 -2.13 -2.23
C PHE A 46 -8.58 -2.33 -0.71
N LEU A 47 -9.20 -3.42 -0.24
CA LEU A 47 -9.21 -3.81 1.18
C LEU A 47 -7.95 -4.58 1.63
N PHE A 48 -7.12 -5.08 0.70
CA PHE A 48 -5.94 -5.88 1.03
C PHE A 48 -4.62 -5.15 0.82
N HIS A 49 -4.44 -4.49 -0.33
CA HIS A 49 -3.09 -4.15 -0.80
C HIS A 49 -2.40 -3.04 0.01
N LEU A 50 -3.07 -1.90 0.28
CA LEU A 50 -2.49 -0.81 1.07
C LEU A 50 -2.23 -1.23 2.52
N PRO A 51 -3.18 -1.87 3.22
CA PRO A 51 -2.96 -2.39 4.57
C PRO A 51 -1.69 -3.26 4.68
N VAL A 52 -1.46 -4.18 3.74
CA VAL A 52 -0.27 -5.04 3.75
C VAL A 52 1.01 -4.22 3.67
N PHE A 53 1.07 -3.22 2.79
CA PHE A 53 2.25 -2.37 2.67
C PHE A 53 2.53 -1.55 3.94
N PHE A 54 1.50 -0.94 4.53
CA PHE A 54 1.66 -0.17 5.77
C PHE A 54 2.11 -1.06 6.93
N PHE A 55 1.53 -2.26 7.07
CA PHE A 55 1.92 -3.22 8.09
C PHE A 55 3.37 -3.69 7.91
N VAL A 56 3.76 -4.10 6.69
CA VAL A 56 5.14 -4.52 6.43
C VAL A 56 6.12 -3.37 6.65
N ALA A 57 5.76 -2.14 6.24
CA ALA A 57 6.58 -0.95 6.50
C ALA A 57 6.73 -0.67 8.00
N GLY A 58 5.67 -0.84 8.78
CA GLY A 58 5.69 -0.77 10.24
C GLY A 58 6.60 -1.82 10.87
N TYR A 59 6.45 -3.09 10.46
CA TYR A 59 7.23 -4.22 10.95
C TYR A 59 8.74 -4.05 10.81
N PHE A 60 9.20 -3.43 9.71
CA PHE A 60 10.61 -3.14 9.48
C PHE A 60 11.05 -1.74 9.93
N SER A 61 10.15 -0.94 10.51
CA SER A 61 10.52 0.37 11.05
C SER A 61 11.26 0.23 12.37
N LYS A 62 12.14 1.20 12.63
CA LYS A 62 12.94 1.28 13.85
C LYS A 62 12.92 2.71 14.34
N ILE A 63 13.23 2.88 15.62
CA ILE A 63 13.49 4.18 16.23
C ILE A 63 15.01 4.31 16.39
N GLY A 64 15.56 5.42 15.90
CA GLY A 64 16.98 5.70 15.95
C GLY A 64 17.31 7.07 15.33
N PRO A 65 18.48 7.64 15.66
CA PRO A 65 18.86 9.00 15.24
C PRO A 65 18.94 9.16 13.71
N ASP A 66 19.34 8.10 12.99
CA ASP A 66 19.48 8.14 11.53
C ASP A 66 18.17 7.82 10.78
N GLU A 67 17.14 7.32 11.47
CA GLU A 67 15.91 6.85 10.81
C GLU A 67 15.14 7.98 10.09
N PRO A 68 15.06 9.22 10.62
CA PRO A 68 14.51 10.36 9.88
C PRO A 68 15.26 10.65 8.57
N ILE A 69 16.59 10.63 8.58
CA ILE A 69 17.43 10.88 7.39
C ILE A 69 17.26 9.74 6.38
N LYS A 70 17.20 8.49 6.84
CA LYS A 70 16.91 7.34 5.98
C LYS A 70 15.52 7.45 5.36
N ALA A 71 14.52 7.86 6.12
CA ALA A 71 13.17 8.07 5.62
C ALA A 71 13.14 9.20 4.57
N PHE A 72 13.86 10.29 4.81
CA PHE A 72 14.01 11.38 3.84
C PHE A 72 14.64 10.90 2.52
N LYS A 73 15.80 10.23 2.61
CA LYS A 73 16.50 9.67 1.44
C LYS A 73 15.63 8.67 0.66
N ARG A 74 14.95 7.76 1.36
CA ARG A 74 14.25 6.61 0.75
C ARG A 74 12.80 6.87 0.35
N LEU A 75 12.17 7.92 0.87
CA LEU A 75 10.75 8.21 0.64
C LEU A 75 10.55 9.61 0.07
N PHE A 76 11.08 10.63 0.74
CA PHE A 76 10.87 12.02 0.35
C PHE A 76 11.58 12.38 -0.97
N ILE A 77 12.84 12.00 -1.14
CA ILE A 77 13.55 12.27 -2.39
C ILE A 77 12.91 11.55 -3.59
N PRO A 78 12.62 10.23 -3.53
CA PRO A 78 11.86 9.56 -4.58
C PRO A 78 10.48 10.19 -4.84
N TYR A 79 9.80 10.68 -3.80
CA TYR A 79 8.53 11.39 -3.94
C TYR A 79 8.67 12.63 -4.83
N ILE A 80 9.61 13.53 -4.51
CA ILE A 80 9.84 14.77 -5.28
C ILE A 80 10.24 14.43 -6.72
N LEU A 81 11.17 13.50 -6.90
CA LEU A 81 11.62 13.08 -8.22
C LEU A 81 10.46 12.55 -9.07
N PHE A 82 9.65 11.66 -8.52
CA PHE A 82 8.55 11.06 -9.27
C PHE A 82 7.34 11.98 -9.43
N CYS A 83 7.17 13.00 -8.59
CA CYS A 83 6.24 14.10 -8.88
C CYS A 83 6.65 14.78 -10.20
N ILE A 84 7.92 15.16 -10.34
CA ILE A 84 8.43 15.82 -11.55
C ILE A 84 8.30 14.90 -12.77
N ILE A 85 8.74 13.64 -12.67
CA ILE A 85 8.65 12.66 -13.78
C ILE A 85 7.18 12.44 -14.19
N TRP A 86 6.27 12.33 -13.21
CA TRP A 86 4.85 12.14 -13.49
C TRP A 86 4.26 13.35 -14.21
N GLU A 87 4.65 14.55 -13.81
CA GLU A 87 4.19 15.79 -14.42
C GLU A 87 4.65 15.91 -15.87
N ILE A 88 5.92 15.61 -16.13
CA ILE A 88 6.49 15.56 -17.48
C ILE A 88 5.71 14.54 -18.33
N PHE A 89 5.50 13.33 -17.83
CA PHE A 89 4.73 12.31 -18.56
C PHE A 89 3.30 12.79 -18.85
N LYS A 90 2.66 13.41 -17.88
CA LYS A 90 1.29 13.91 -18.03
C LYS A 90 1.19 15.02 -19.09
N VAL A 91 2.10 15.98 -19.08
CA VAL A 91 2.09 17.09 -20.05
C VAL A 91 2.48 16.63 -21.45
N TYR A 92 3.61 15.93 -21.59
CA TYR A 92 4.17 15.61 -22.91
C TYR A 92 3.59 14.36 -23.56
N TYR A 93 3.22 13.34 -22.78
CA TYR A 93 2.69 12.08 -23.32
C TYR A 93 1.16 12.02 -23.29
N LEU A 94 0.53 12.51 -22.21
CA LEU A 94 -0.95 12.50 -22.11
C LEU A 94 -1.60 13.76 -22.70
N GLY A 95 -0.85 14.83 -22.94
CA GLY A 95 -1.38 16.11 -23.41
C GLY A 95 -2.30 16.80 -22.41
N GLU A 96 -2.19 16.45 -21.12
CA GLU A 96 -2.99 17.05 -20.04
C GLU A 96 -2.28 18.31 -19.50
N SER A 97 -3.05 19.31 -19.04
CA SER A 97 -2.49 20.56 -18.51
C SER A 97 -1.63 20.34 -17.26
N PRO A 98 -0.60 21.18 -17.04
CA PRO A 98 0.21 21.10 -15.83
C PRO A 98 -0.62 21.35 -14.57
N THR A 99 -0.28 20.66 -13.49
CA THR A 99 -0.90 20.81 -12.17
C THR A 99 -0.26 22.02 -11.48
N SER A 100 -1.10 22.98 -11.09
CA SER A 100 -0.65 24.21 -10.42
C SER A 100 0.07 23.97 -9.09
N ILE A 101 -0.18 22.84 -8.41
CA ILE A 101 0.40 22.52 -7.10
C ILE A 101 1.00 21.10 -7.06
N LEU A 102 2.00 20.86 -7.91
CA LEU A 102 2.61 19.55 -8.18
C LEU A 102 2.98 18.72 -6.92
N PHE A 103 3.64 19.36 -5.95
CA PHE A 103 4.15 18.66 -4.77
C PHE A 103 3.14 18.53 -3.63
N ILE A 104 2.04 19.25 -3.66
CA ILE A 104 1.04 19.30 -2.57
C ILE A 104 -0.10 18.32 -2.85
N HIS A 105 -0.48 18.19 -4.13
CA HIS A 105 -1.44 17.21 -4.60
C HIS A 105 -0.70 16.12 -5.39
N PRO A 106 -0.09 15.16 -4.68
CA PRO A 106 0.61 14.09 -5.36
C PRO A 106 -0.31 13.37 -6.33
N GLY A 107 0.26 12.93 -7.44
CA GLY A 107 -0.41 11.99 -8.34
C GLY A 107 -0.98 10.80 -7.56
N TYR A 108 -2.01 10.16 -8.11
CA TYR A 108 -2.85 9.19 -7.41
C TYR A 108 -2.12 8.02 -6.74
N MET A 109 -0.84 7.77 -7.07
CA MET A 109 0.01 6.82 -6.36
C MET A 109 0.88 7.46 -5.26
N LEU A 110 1.52 8.61 -5.52
CA LEU A 110 2.70 9.09 -4.77
C LEU A 110 2.42 9.47 -3.30
N TRP A 111 1.16 9.71 -2.96
CA TRP A 111 0.72 9.97 -1.59
C TRP A 111 1.19 8.88 -0.60
N PHE A 112 1.31 7.62 -1.04
CA PHE A 112 1.73 6.53 -0.15
C PHE A 112 3.17 6.72 0.36
N LEU A 113 4.10 7.23 -0.46
CA LEU A 113 5.46 7.54 -0.01
C LEU A 113 5.47 8.62 1.06
N MET A 114 4.66 9.66 0.85
CA MET A 114 4.57 10.78 1.78
C MET A 114 3.89 10.37 3.09
N SER A 115 2.83 9.55 3.02
CA SER A 115 2.21 8.97 4.22
C SER A 115 3.19 8.11 5.01
N LEU A 116 3.96 7.23 4.35
CA LEU A 116 4.99 6.44 5.03
C LEU A 116 6.10 7.31 5.64
N PHE A 117 6.49 8.39 4.95
CA PHE A 117 7.47 9.33 5.47
C PHE A 117 6.98 9.96 6.77
N PHE A 118 5.77 10.50 6.78
CA PHE A 118 5.17 11.06 7.98
C PHE A 118 4.97 10.04 9.10
N MET A 119 4.55 8.81 8.79
CA MET A 119 4.45 7.74 9.80
C MET A 119 5.80 7.42 10.44
N LYS A 120 6.87 7.33 9.65
CA LYS A 120 8.22 7.10 10.17
C LYS A 120 8.72 8.24 11.05
N LEU A 121 8.40 9.49 10.71
CA LEU A 121 8.72 10.65 11.55
C LEU A 121 7.88 10.70 12.83
N ALA A 122 6.61 10.31 12.76
CA ALA A 122 5.71 10.28 13.91
C ALA A 122 6.01 9.12 14.87
N LEU A 123 6.60 8.01 14.38
CA LEU A 123 6.83 6.79 15.14
C LEU A 123 7.53 7.01 16.49
N PRO A 124 8.65 7.75 16.62
CA PRO A 124 9.30 7.99 17.91
C PRO A 124 8.46 8.80 18.89
N ILE A 125 7.52 9.61 18.39
CA ILE A 125 6.60 10.38 19.23
C ILE A 125 5.46 9.47 19.67
N MET A 126 4.91 8.67 18.75
CA MET A 126 3.85 7.71 19.05
C MET A 126 4.28 6.71 20.12
N ASP A 127 5.50 6.18 20.02
CA ASP A 127 6.05 5.19 20.94
C ASP A 127 6.20 5.69 22.40
N ARG A 128 6.20 7.01 22.62
CA ARG A 128 6.22 7.59 23.98
C ARG A 128 4.88 7.54 24.69
N PHE A 129 3.78 7.39 23.96
CA PHE A 129 2.46 7.31 24.58
C PHE A 129 2.23 5.94 25.19
N LYS A 130 1.44 5.88 26.28
CA LYS A 130 1.07 4.62 26.94
C LYS A 130 0.23 3.70 26.03
N TYR A 131 -0.61 4.28 25.17
CA TYR A 131 -1.55 3.55 24.30
C TYR A 131 -1.49 4.02 22.84
N PRO A 132 -0.35 3.85 22.14
CA PRO A 132 -0.13 4.41 20.81
C PRO A 132 -1.15 3.91 19.77
N LEU A 133 -1.53 2.63 19.85
CA LEU A 133 -2.50 2.04 18.94
C LEU A 133 -3.91 2.61 19.13
N LEU A 134 -4.35 2.84 20.37
CA LEU A 134 -5.66 3.46 20.65
C LEU A 134 -5.71 4.90 20.14
N ILE A 135 -4.63 5.66 20.32
CA ILE A 135 -4.50 7.03 19.80
C ILE A 135 -4.56 7.02 18.27
N ALA A 136 -3.87 6.09 17.61
CA ALA A 136 -3.93 5.95 16.16
C ALA A 136 -5.32 5.59 15.66
N ILE A 137 -6.03 4.67 16.34
CA ILE A 137 -7.41 4.30 15.99
C ILE A 137 -8.32 5.53 16.12
N PHE A 138 -8.23 6.26 17.23
CA PHE A 138 -9.00 7.48 17.42
C PHE A 138 -8.69 8.52 16.32
N GLY A 139 -7.41 8.79 16.05
CA GLY A 139 -6.99 9.70 14.97
C GLY A 139 -7.49 9.27 13.58
N SER A 140 -7.50 7.97 13.30
CA SER A 140 -7.99 7.41 12.03
C SER A 140 -9.49 7.62 11.82
N LEU A 141 -10.28 7.74 12.90
CA LEU A 141 -11.70 8.03 12.84
C LEU A 141 -11.96 9.54 12.82
N VAL A 142 -11.22 10.33 13.61
CA VAL A 142 -11.39 11.79 13.69
C VAL A 142 -10.98 12.49 12.40
N ILE A 143 -9.96 12.00 11.69
CA ILE A 143 -9.51 12.63 10.45
C ILE A 143 -10.59 12.67 9.36
N GLY A 144 -11.60 11.80 9.46
CA GLY A 144 -12.76 11.81 8.55
C GLY A 144 -13.59 13.08 8.64
N PHE A 145 -13.52 13.87 9.71
CA PHE A 145 -14.24 15.15 9.80
C PHE A 145 -13.59 16.29 9.00
N ILE A 146 -12.37 16.08 8.50
CA ILE A 146 -11.59 17.11 7.80
C ILE A 146 -11.39 16.69 6.35
N ASP A 147 -11.85 17.52 5.41
CA ASP A 147 -11.52 17.32 3.98
C ASP A 147 -10.09 17.80 3.69
N CYS A 148 -9.12 16.98 4.09
CA CYS A 148 -7.71 17.25 3.86
C CYS A 148 -7.09 16.16 2.98
N ASN A 149 -7.00 16.47 1.68
CA ASN A 149 -6.35 15.61 0.68
C ASN A 149 -4.94 16.12 0.30
N ILE A 150 -4.32 16.92 1.16
CA ILE A 150 -2.98 17.50 0.98
C ILE A 150 -1.91 16.48 1.41
N LEU A 151 -0.89 16.25 0.58
CA LEU A 151 0.29 15.41 0.86
C LEU A 151 -0.02 13.98 1.34
N GLY A 152 -1.24 13.49 1.15
CA GLY A 152 -1.68 12.20 1.70
C GLY A 152 -1.87 12.19 3.23
N ILE A 153 -1.93 13.35 3.89
CA ILE A 153 -2.03 13.46 5.36
C ILE A 153 -3.23 12.69 5.90
N SER A 154 -4.42 12.83 5.31
CA SER A 154 -5.60 12.08 5.76
C SER A 154 -5.35 10.57 5.78
N ARG A 155 -4.72 10.04 4.72
CA ARG A 155 -4.35 8.61 4.63
C ARG A 155 -3.26 8.21 5.61
N THR A 156 -2.36 9.13 5.98
CA THR A 156 -1.40 8.91 7.07
C THR A 156 -2.12 8.54 8.36
N PHE A 157 -3.15 9.29 8.76
CA PHE A 157 -3.91 8.98 9.97
C PHE A 157 -4.74 7.71 9.82
N ILE A 158 -5.40 7.52 8.66
CA ILE A 158 -6.24 6.34 8.40
C ILE A 158 -5.46 5.04 8.56
N TYR A 159 -4.23 4.96 8.01
CA TYR A 159 -3.43 3.74 8.01
C TYR A 159 -2.42 3.66 9.17
N MET A 160 -2.32 4.68 10.02
CA MET A 160 -1.45 4.69 11.21
C MET A 160 -1.68 3.49 12.13
N PRO A 161 -2.94 3.05 12.42
CA PRO A 161 -3.17 1.87 13.28
C PRO A 161 -2.50 0.62 12.72
N ILE A 162 -2.60 0.40 11.41
CA ILE A 162 -2.06 -0.78 10.73
C ILE A 162 -0.53 -0.73 10.67
N PHE A 163 0.04 0.46 10.45
CA PHE A 163 1.48 0.68 10.53
C PHE A 163 2.03 0.39 11.93
N LEU A 164 1.41 0.94 12.99
CA LEU A 164 1.84 0.69 14.37
C LEU A 164 1.63 -0.77 14.78
N LEU A 165 0.56 -1.41 14.32
CA LEU A 165 0.35 -2.84 14.53
C LEU A 165 1.48 -3.67 13.92
N GLY A 166 1.98 -3.27 12.75
CA GLY A 166 3.18 -3.85 12.15
C GLY A 166 4.41 -3.68 13.04
N PHE A 167 4.65 -2.46 13.53
CA PHE A 167 5.80 -2.14 14.40
C PHE A 167 5.81 -2.96 15.69
N TYR A 168 4.66 -3.06 16.38
CA TYR A 168 4.51 -3.83 17.62
C TYR A 168 4.13 -5.31 17.40
N TYR A 169 4.18 -5.81 16.16
CA TYR A 169 3.60 -7.11 15.82
C TYR A 169 4.16 -8.26 16.65
N ASN A 170 5.49 -8.34 16.81
CA ASN A 170 6.12 -9.44 17.54
C ASN A 170 5.75 -9.42 19.02
N ASP A 171 5.77 -8.24 19.65
CA ASP A 171 5.43 -8.06 21.07
C ASP A 171 3.96 -8.39 21.34
N TYR A 172 3.05 -7.93 20.48
CA TYR A 172 1.63 -8.26 20.59
C TYR A 172 1.34 -9.71 20.29
N LYS A 173 1.97 -10.29 19.27
CA LYS A 173 1.81 -11.71 18.96
C LYS A 173 2.22 -12.57 20.16
N GLN A 174 3.37 -12.31 20.76
CA GLN A 174 3.83 -13.05 21.93
C GLN A 174 2.82 -12.96 23.09
N LYS A 175 2.45 -11.75 23.51
CA LYS A 175 1.52 -11.52 24.62
C LYS A 175 0.13 -12.14 24.37
N LEU A 176 -0.35 -12.09 23.14
CA LEU A 176 -1.63 -12.67 22.75
C LEU A 176 -1.58 -14.20 22.77
N THR A 177 -0.51 -14.81 22.27
CA THR A 177 -0.32 -16.25 22.30
C THR A 177 -0.20 -16.78 23.73
N GLU A 178 0.48 -16.06 24.63
CA GLU A 178 0.56 -16.41 26.06
C GLU A 178 -0.81 -16.37 26.76
N LYS A 179 -1.63 -15.35 26.47
CA LYS A 179 -2.95 -15.17 27.09
C LYS A 179 -4.04 -16.04 26.47
N PHE A 180 -3.95 -16.29 25.16
CA PHE A 180 -4.96 -16.98 24.37
C PHE A 180 -4.30 -18.00 23.42
N PRO A 181 -3.94 -19.20 23.91
CA PRO A 181 -3.22 -20.20 23.12
C PRO A 181 -4.00 -20.68 21.88
N LEU A 182 -5.33 -20.53 21.88
CA LEU A 182 -6.20 -20.80 20.74
C LEU A 182 -5.84 -19.98 19.49
N ILE A 183 -5.15 -18.84 19.63
CA ILE A 183 -4.69 -18.02 18.50
C ILE A 183 -3.66 -18.77 17.64
N GLU A 184 -2.93 -19.73 18.23
CA GLU A 184 -2.01 -20.58 17.48
C GLU A 184 -2.70 -21.78 16.81
N ASN A 185 -3.99 -22.01 17.06
CA ASN A 185 -4.73 -23.08 16.42
C ASN A 185 -5.07 -22.70 14.96
N ASN A 186 -4.58 -23.50 14.02
CA ASN A 186 -4.83 -23.28 12.59
C ASN A 186 -6.32 -23.32 12.22
N ARG A 187 -7.16 -24.12 12.92
CA ARG A 187 -8.61 -24.13 12.66
C ARG A 187 -9.24 -22.77 12.96
N PHE A 188 -8.86 -22.16 14.07
CA PHE A 188 -9.37 -20.85 14.46
C PHE A 188 -8.89 -19.75 13.49
N ALA A 189 -7.63 -19.81 13.07
CA ALA A 189 -7.09 -18.92 12.05
C ALA A 189 -7.81 -19.05 10.70
N ILE A 190 -8.19 -20.27 10.28
CA ILE A 190 -8.97 -20.51 9.07
C ILE A 190 -10.38 -19.92 9.20
N ILE A 191 -11.05 -20.08 10.35
CA ILE A 191 -12.37 -19.50 10.58
C ILE A 191 -12.31 -17.97 10.47
N ILE A 192 -11.32 -17.33 11.12
CA ILE A 192 -11.11 -15.88 11.02
C ILE A 192 -10.84 -15.47 9.57
N ALA A 193 -10.02 -16.24 8.84
CA ALA A 193 -9.73 -15.97 7.43
C ALA A 193 -11.00 -16.00 6.56
N LEU A 194 -11.84 -17.02 6.72
CA LEU A 194 -13.08 -17.16 5.98
C LEU A 194 -14.08 -16.05 6.33
N LEU A 195 -14.21 -15.71 7.61
CA LEU A 195 -15.06 -14.61 8.06
C LEU A 195 -14.57 -13.26 7.51
N SER A 196 -13.27 -13.00 7.59
CA SER A 196 -12.67 -11.76 7.06
C SER A 196 -12.87 -11.65 5.54
N LEU A 197 -12.72 -12.75 4.81
CA LEU A 197 -12.95 -12.80 3.37
C LEU A 197 -14.44 -12.61 3.02
N LEU A 198 -15.35 -13.24 3.76
CA LEU A 198 -16.79 -13.08 3.59
C LEU A 198 -17.21 -11.62 3.81
N VAL A 199 -16.78 -11.01 4.91
CA VAL A 199 -17.07 -9.59 5.19
C VAL A 199 -16.46 -8.68 4.11
N SER A 200 -15.23 -8.96 3.67
CA SER A 200 -14.61 -8.23 2.57
C SER A 200 -15.40 -8.34 1.27
N ALA A 201 -15.95 -9.53 0.97
CA ALA A 201 -16.80 -9.75 -0.20
C ALA A 201 -18.13 -8.99 -0.10
N ILE A 202 -18.77 -9.00 1.08
CA ILE A 202 -19.98 -8.23 1.33
C ILE A 202 -19.70 -6.73 1.12
N ILE A 203 -18.64 -6.20 1.75
CA ILE A 203 -18.23 -4.79 1.58
C ILE A 203 -18.00 -4.46 0.10
N ALA A 204 -17.30 -5.33 -0.64
CA ALA A 204 -17.02 -5.08 -2.05
C ALA A 204 -18.27 -5.11 -2.95
N LEU A 205 -19.38 -5.72 -2.50
CA LEU A 205 -20.66 -5.76 -3.21
C LEU A 205 -21.61 -4.63 -2.79
N THR A 206 -21.55 -4.19 -1.54
CA THR A 206 -22.55 -3.27 -0.96
C THR A 206 -22.05 -1.86 -0.72
N VAL A 207 -20.74 -1.68 -0.48
CA VAL A 207 -20.15 -0.38 -0.14
C VAL A 207 -19.61 0.30 -1.40
N PRO A 208 -19.97 1.58 -1.65
CA PRO A 208 -19.42 2.34 -2.77
C PRO A 208 -17.89 2.40 -2.76
N PHE A 209 -17.28 2.31 -3.94
CA PHE A 209 -15.82 2.20 -4.07
C PHE A 209 -15.07 3.43 -3.50
N ASP A 210 -15.62 4.61 -3.65
CA ASP A 210 -15.11 5.87 -3.09
C ASP A 210 -15.09 5.89 -1.56
N VAL A 211 -16.03 5.20 -0.91
CA VAL A 211 -16.05 4.96 0.53
C VAL A 211 -15.00 3.92 0.93
N ILE A 212 -14.86 2.82 0.17
CA ILE A 212 -13.84 1.77 0.41
C ILE A 212 -12.42 2.35 0.44
N ILE A 213 -12.11 3.27 -0.48
CA ILE A 213 -10.78 3.90 -0.55
C ILE A 213 -10.55 4.98 0.52
N MET A 214 -11.57 5.26 1.35
CA MET A 214 -11.54 6.19 2.48
C MET A 214 -10.97 7.59 2.13
N LYS A 215 -11.20 8.05 0.90
CA LYS A 215 -10.63 9.30 0.36
C LYS A 215 -11.36 10.56 0.85
N HIS A 216 -12.66 10.43 1.09
CA HIS A 216 -13.53 11.57 1.36
C HIS A 216 -13.72 11.78 2.87
N ALA A 217 -14.01 13.04 3.23
CA ALA A 217 -14.53 13.39 4.53
C ALA A 217 -15.92 12.81 4.75
N TYR A 218 -16.38 12.80 6.00
CA TYR A 218 -17.69 12.35 6.38
C TYR A 218 -18.78 13.23 5.78
N SER A 219 -19.85 12.57 5.36
CA SER A 219 -21.07 13.20 4.89
C SER A 219 -21.89 13.72 6.07
N ASN A 220 -23.07 14.28 5.77
CA ASN A 220 -24.05 14.65 6.79
C ASN A 220 -24.51 13.44 7.65
N ALA A 221 -24.30 12.21 7.17
CA ALA A 221 -24.55 10.97 7.91
C ALA A 221 -23.30 10.47 8.65
N PHE A 222 -22.57 11.37 9.32
CA PHE A 222 -21.25 11.09 9.89
C PHE A 222 -21.17 9.88 10.83
N VAL A 223 -22.25 9.57 11.58
CA VAL A 223 -22.28 8.39 12.46
C VAL A 223 -22.10 7.10 11.66
N MET A 224 -22.83 6.96 10.55
CA MET A 224 -22.70 5.79 9.68
C MET A 224 -21.33 5.74 9.02
N ASP A 225 -20.78 6.89 8.61
CA ASP A 225 -19.47 6.93 7.99
C ASP A 225 -18.34 6.56 8.96
N ILE A 226 -18.45 6.95 10.25
CA ILE A 226 -17.53 6.51 11.31
C ILE A 226 -17.59 4.99 11.49
N LEU A 227 -18.80 4.43 11.56
CA LEU A 227 -19.00 2.98 11.71
C LEU A 227 -18.42 2.22 10.52
N VAL A 228 -18.70 2.67 9.29
CA VAL A 228 -18.16 2.05 8.07
C VAL A 228 -16.65 2.17 8.03
N ARG A 229 -16.07 3.33 8.37
CA ARG A 229 -14.60 3.50 8.42
C ARG A 229 -13.97 2.59 9.47
N GLY A 230 -14.55 2.50 10.66
CA GLY A 230 -14.12 1.58 11.71
C GLY A 230 -14.14 0.13 11.25
N LEU A 231 -15.21 -0.28 10.55
CA LEU A 231 -15.32 -1.61 9.94
C LEU A 231 -14.25 -1.85 8.88
N LEU A 232 -14.02 -0.89 7.97
CA LEU A 232 -12.99 -0.98 6.92
C LEU A 232 -11.60 -1.15 7.51
N ILE A 233 -11.25 -0.40 8.57
CA ILE A 233 -9.97 -0.50 9.26
C ILE A 233 -9.84 -1.86 9.96
N LEU A 234 -10.90 -2.32 10.64
CA LEU A 234 -10.92 -3.62 11.31
C LEU A 234 -10.72 -4.78 10.32
N VAL A 235 -11.52 -4.83 9.26
CA VAL A 235 -11.45 -5.87 8.23
C VAL A 235 -10.09 -5.85 7.51
N SER A 236 -9.60 -4.67 7.16
CA SER A 236 -8.26 -4.49 6.59
C SER A 236 -7.17 -5.05 7.51
N THR A 237 -7.29 -4.79 8.82
CA THR A 237 -6.36 -5.30 9.83
C THR A 237 -6.40 -6.84 9.92
N LEU A 238 -7.60 -7.42 9.99
CA LEU A 238 -7.79 -8.87 10.02
C LEU A 238 -7.22 -9.54 8.75
N ASN A 239 -7.49 -8.96 7.58
CA ASN A 239 -6.95 -9.42 6.30
C ASN A 239 -5.41 -9.47 6.32
N VAL A 240 -4.76 -8.42 6.82
CA VAL A 240 -3.29 -8.37 6.94
C VAL A 240 -2.77 -9.43 7.90
N LEU A 241 -3.41 -9.61 9.06
CA LEU A 241 -2.99 -10.60 10.06
C LEU A 241 -3.14 -12.04 9.52
N VAL A 242 -4.24 -12.32 8.82
CA VAL A 242 -4.50 -13.62 8.17
C VAL A 242 -3.47 -13.87 7.06
N LEU A 243 -3.26 -12.92 6.16
CA LEU A 243 -2.23 -13.03 5.12
C LEU A 243 -0.85 -13.24 5.75
N THR A 244 -0.53 -12.48 6.79
CA THR A 244 0.72 -12.63 7.54
C THR A 244 0.79 -13.98 8.24
N ARG A 245 -0.31 -14.63 8.65
CA ARG A 245 -0.23 -15.96 9.24
C ARG A 245 0.07 -17.03 8.19
N PHE A 246 -0.67 -17.03 7.08
CA PHE A 246 -0.63 -18.09 6.08
C PHE A 246 0.40 -17.90 4.96
N MET A 247 1.01 -16.72 4.83
CA MET A 247 2.03 -16.51 3.81
C MET A 247 3.24 -17.42 4.05
N THR A 248 3.68 -18.11 2.98
CA THR A 248 4.85 -18.99 3.01
C THR A 248 6.16 -18.22 3.19
N ASN A 249 7.14 -18.85 3.83
CA ASN A 249 8.52 -18.35 3.89
C ASN A 249 9.42 -18.94 2.80
N GLU A 250 8.86 -19.76 1.90
CA GLU A 250 9.57 -20.29 0.75
C GLU A 250 9.85 -19.19 -0.29
N LYS A 251 10.94 -19.34 -1.03
CA LYS A 251 11.28 -18.47 -2.16
C LYS A 251 10.41 -18.83 -3.35
N ILE A 252 9.47 -17.95 -3.69
CA ILE A 252 8.52 -18.11 -4.80
C ILE A 252 8.55 -16.89 -5.72
N VAL A 253 7.75 -16.89 -6.79
CA VAL A 253 7.66 -15.76 -7.74
C VAL A 253 7.32 -14.44 -7.03
N LEU A 254 6.42 -14.48 -6.03
CA LEU A 254 6.06 -13.32 -5.23
C LEU A 254 7.26 -12.73 -4.47
N THR A 255 8.26 -13.54 -4.12
CA THR A 255 9.45 -13.05 -3.44
C THR A 255 10.09 -11.97 -4.30
N GLN A 256 10.37 -12.29 -5.57
CA GLN A 256 11.00 -11.36 -6.52
C GLN A 256 10.16 -10.09 -6.71
N PHE A 257 8.84 -10.23 -6.82
CA PHE A 257 7.93 -9.08 -6.92
C PHE A 257 8.02 -8.18 -5.69
N GLY A 258 8.17 -8.77 -4.50
CA GLY A 258 8.30 -8.07 -3.24
C GLY A 258 9.68 -7.44 -2.98
N ILE A 259 10.76 -8.04 -3.51
CA ILE A 259 12.10 -7.44 -3.43
C ILE A 259 12.09 -6.08 -4.12
N ASN A 260 11.53 -6.03 -5.32
CA ASN A 260 11.56 -4.87 -6.20
C ASN A 260 10.21 -4.11 -6.20
N SER A 261 9.42 -4.26 -5.14
CA SER A 261 8.05 -3.71 -5.09
C SER A 261 8.03 -2.19 -5.20
N LEU A 262 9.06 -1.48 -4.71
CA LEU A 262 9.17 -0.02 -4.86
C LEU A 262 9.31 0.38 -6.34
N THR A 263 10.14 -0.33 -7.10
CA THR A 263 10.31 -0.09 -8.53
C THR A 263 8.99 -0.29 -9.28
N VAL A 264 8.30 -1.41 -9.03
CA VAL A 264 6.99 -1.67 -9.62
C VAL A 264 5.98 -0.59 -9.20
N TYR A 265 5.95 -0.20 -7.92
CA TYR A 265 5.06 0.84 -7.41
C TYR A 265 5.30 2.20 -8.11
N LEU A 266 6.54 2.56 -8.37
CA LEU A 266 6.87 3.82 -9.03
C LEU A 266 6.52 3.81 -10.52
N PHE A 267 6.77 2.70 -11.24
CA PHE A 267 6.64 2.65 -12.69
C PHE A 267 5.31 2.09 -13.22
N HIS A 268 4.53 1.34 -12.41
CA HIS A 268 3.25 0.78 -12.87
C HIS A 268 2.24 1.83 -13.41
N PRO A 269 2.13 3.06 -12.90
CA PRO A 269 1.15 4.05 -13.39
C PRO A 269 1.39 4.38 -14.87
N TYR A 270 2.65 4.50 -15.25
CA TYR A 270 3.10 4.76 -16.62
C TYR A 270 2.82 3.55 -17.50
N ALA A 271 3.21 2.35 -17.06
CA ALA A 271 2.96 1.11 -17.78
C ALA A 271 1.46 0.88 -18.03
N ILE A 272 0.62 1.14 -17.02
CA ILE A 272 -0.84 1.05 -17.11
C ILE A 272 -1.40 2.07 -18.10
N LYS A 273 -0.95 3.33 -18.08
CA LYS A 273 -1.40 4.37 -19.03
C LYS A 273 -1.01 4.04 -20.47
N ILE A 274 0.21 3.57 -20.71
CA ILE A 274 0.70 3.13 -22.03
C ILE A 274 -0.10 1.91 -22.50
N CYS A 275 -0.23 0.89 -21.66
CA CYS A 275 -1.02 -0.30 -21.92
C CYS A 275 -2.49 0.05 -22.27
N LYS A 276 -3.07 1.04 -21.58
CA LYS A 276 -4.41 1.55 -21.87
C LYS A 276 -4.53 2.21 -23.22
N ALA A 277 -3.56 3.06 -23.59
CA ALA A 277 -3.55 3.70 -24.90
C ALA A 277 -3.49 2.65 -26.02
N LEU A 278 -2.61 1.65 -25.90
CA LEU A 278 -2.41 0.61 -26.91
C LEU A 278 -3.60 -0.37 -27.01
N ALA A 279 -4.23 -0.73 -25.90
CA ALA A 279 -5.29 -1.74 -25.88
C ALA A 279 -6.69 -1.17 -26.13
N LYS A 280 -6.90 0.14 -25.97
CA LYS A 280 -8.22 0.80 -26.13
C LYS A 280 -8.91 0.49 -27.47
N PRO A 281 -8.24 0.46 -28.62
CA PRO A 281 -8.87 0.13 -29.91
C PRO A 281 -9.43 -1.30 -29.95
N TYR A 282 -8.69 -2.26 -29.40
CA TYR A 282 -8.98 -3.69 -29.49
C TYR A 282 -10.01 -4.18 -28.47
N LEU A 283 -10.11 -3.51 -27.32
CA LEU A 283 -10.99 -3.93 -26.22
C LEU A 283 -12.37 -3.26 -26.26
N LYS A 284 -12.69 -2.46 -27.28
CA LYS A 284 -13.99 -1.79 -27.41
C LYS A 284 -15.10 -2.84 -27.65
N GLY A 285 -16.06 -2.94 -26.72
CA GLY A 285 -17.20 -3.87 -26.83
C GLY A 285 -16.97 -5.31 -26.32
N HIS A 286 -15.73 -5.71 -26.03
CA HIS A 286 -15.40 -7.10 -25.65
C HIS A 286 -15.18 -7.29 -24.14
N HIS A 287 -16.25 -7.41 -23.36
CA HIS A 287 -16.19 -7.48 -21.89
C HIS A 287 -15.42 -8.69 -21.35
N LYS A 288 -15.60 -9.89 -21.92
CA LYS A 288 -14.87 -11.10 -21.50
C LYS A 288 -13.37 -11.01 -21.78
N MET A 289 -13.00 -10.49 -22.95
CA MET A 289 -11.61 -10.26 -23.34
C MET A 289 -10.92 -9.25 -22.41
N LEU A 290 -11.64 -8.22 -21.97
CA LEU A 290 -11.13 -7.24 -21.01
C LEU A 290 -10.75 -7.89 -19.67
N VAL A 291 -11.53 -8.86 -19.18
CA VAL A 291 -11.21 -9.58 -17.93
C VAL A 291 -9.87 -10.29 -18.05
N VAL A 292 -9.73 -11.13 -19.07
CA VAL A 292 -8.52 -11.92 -19.31
C VAL A 292 -7.32 -10.99 -19.51
N PHE A 293 -7.51 -9.92 -20.30
CA PHE A 293 -6.49 -8.90 -20.53
C PHE A 293 -6.00 -8.27 -19.23
N VAL A 294 -6.89 -7.89 -18.30
CA VAL A 294 -6.52 -7.25 -17.03
C VAL A 294 -5.62 -8.17 -16.19
N PHE A 295 -5.96 -9.46 -16.06
CA PHE A 295 -5.15 -10.40 -15.28
C PHE A 295 -3.80 -10.69 -15.94
N VAL A 296 -3.79 -10.93 -17.26
CA VAL A 296 -2.55 -11.19 -18.01
C VAL A 296 -1.63 -9.98 -17.96
N MET A 297 -2.16 -8.78 -18.21
CA MET A 297 -1.35 -7.56 -18.17
C MET A 297 -0.90 -7.18 -16.77
N ALA A 298 -1.68 -7.49 -15.73
CA ALA A 298 -1.22 -7.30 -14.35
C ALA A 298 0.04 -8.11 -14.09
N PHE A 299 0.02 -9.39 -14.49
CA PHE A 299 1.17 -10.26 -14.33
C PHE A 299 2.35 -9.79 -15.18
N VAL A 300 2.15 -9.48 -16.46
CA VAL A 300 3.21 -9.02 -17.37
C VAL A 300 3.88 -7.74 -16.85
N ILE A 301 3.09 -6.74 -16.46
CA ILE A 301 3.62 -5.46 -15.94
C ILE A 301 4.45 -5.70 -14.69
N VAL A 302 3.93 -6.46 -13.72
CA VAL A 302 4.65 -6.75 -12.46
C VAL A 302 5.89 -7.58 -12.74
N PHE A 303 5.81 -8.56 -13.62
CA PHE A 303 6.93 -9.43 -13.97
C PHE A 303 8.09 -8.65 -14.59
N ILE A 304 7.80 -7.77 -15.56
CA ILE A 304 8.80 -6.93 -16.22
C ILE A 304 9.39 -5.91 -15.25
N LEU A 305 8.54 -5.15 -14.54
CA LEU A 305 9.01 -4.08 -13.65
C LEU A 305 9.72 -4.60 -12.39
N SER A 306 9.51 -5.86 -12.01
CA SER A 306 10.19 -6.50 -10.88
C SER A 306 11.55 -7.12 -11.23
N ARG A 307 12.03 -6.99 -12.48
CA ARG A 307 13.37 -7.46 -12.85
C ARG A 307 14.44 -6.58 -12.22
N ASP A 308 15.52 -7.21 -11.74
CA ASP A 308 16.62 -6.50 -11.06
C ASP A 308 17.27 -5.44 -11.93
N VAL A 309 17.27 -5.61 -13.25
CA VAL A 309 17.79 -4.61 -14.21
C VAL A 309 17.03 -3.28 -14.09
N VAL A 310 15.70 -3.32 -13.95
CA VAL A 310 14.87 -2.12 -13.80
C VAL A 310 15.15 -1.44 -12.45
N THR A 311 15.30 -2.23 -11.39
CA THR A 311 15.64 -1.71 -10.06
C THR A 311 17.05 -1.12 -10.01
N LYS A 312 18.02 -1.72 -10.70
CA LYS A 312 19.38 -1.16 -10.86
C LYS A 312 19.33 0.19 -11.58
N ALA A 313 18.55 0.31 -12.64
CA ALA A 313 18.37 1.58 -13.36
C ALA A 313 17.74 2.66 -12.45
N LEU A 314 16.70 2.32 -11.69
CA LEU A 314 16.10 3.22 -10.71
C LEU A 314 17.11 3.68 -9.65
N ASN A 315 17.89 2.74 -9.10
CA ASN A 315 18.89 3.06 -8.08
C ASN A 315 20.00 3.94 -8.67
N GLY A 316 20.41 3.73 -9.93
CA GLY A 316 21.33 4.60 -10.63
C GLY A 316 20.82 6.04 -10.74
N LEU A 317 19.55 6.20 -11.10
CA LEU A 317 18.88 7.51 -11.15
C LEU A 317 18.82 8.17 -9.77
N LEU A 318 18.42 7.43 -8.72
CA LEU A 318 18.36 7.96 -7.36
C LEU A 318 19.75 8.36 -6.84
N ASN A 319 20.77 7.56 -7.11
CA ASN A 319 22.14 7.85 -6.72
C ASN A 319 22.68 9.13 -7.38
N LEU A 320 22.32 9.38 -8.65
CA LEU A 320 22.66 10.64 -9.32
C LEU A 320 22.03 11.83 -8.58
N VAL A 321 20.75 11.71 -8.20
CA VAL A 321 20.05 12.76 -7.43
C VAL A 321 20.69 12.96 -6.05
N TYR A 322 21.05 11.88 -5.35
CA TYR A 322 21.72 11.99 -4.05
C TYR A 322 23.07 12.70 -4.12
N LYS A 323 23.86 12.42 -5.17
CA LYS A 323 25.12 13.13 -5.44
C LYS A 323 24.92 14.61 -5.68
N VAL A 324 23.93 14.98 -6.50
CA VAL A 324 23.62 16.40 -6.80
C VAL A 324 23.19 17.14 -5.53
N LEU A 325 22.49 16.48 -4.61
CA LEU A 325 22.05 17.08 -3.36
C LEU A 325 23.12 17.06 -2.24
N CYS A 326 24.31 16.51 -2.50
CA CYS A 326 25.37 16.30 -1.51
C CYS A 326 24.91 15.48 -0.28
N ILE A 327 24.01 14.51 -0.49
CA ILE A 327 23.45 13.67 0.57
C ILE A 327 23.91 12.21 0.37
N GLU A 328 25.22 11.97 0.40
CA GLU A 328 25.76 10.59 0.36
C GLU A 328 25.49 9.83 1.66
#